data_AF-B0JPA8-F1
#
_entry.id   AF-B0JPA8-F1
#
_cell.length_a   1.000
_cell.length_b   1.000
_cell.length_c   1.000
_cell.angle_alpha   90.00
_cell.angle_beta   90.00
_cell.angle_gamma   90.00
#
_symmetry.space_group_name_H-M   'P 1'
#
loop_
_entity.id
_entity.type
_entity.pdbx_description
1 polymer ?
#
loop_
_entity_poly.entity_id
_entity_poly.type
_entity_poly.pdbx_seq_one_letter_code
_entity_poly.pdbx_strand_id
1 'polypeptide(L)'
;MRGNNLVKLNALNSLAFATGTVTLLLSSVSSVSAYTIYTNRTAWEAALATNPSYKITTDTFSNTISSAQSITLDSGIVSTNSAPPTLPNSFNNNSVSIVNSGVYDNASGTLTGASDTITWQFPATVLAFGADFSRIDEL
;
A
#
# COMPACT_ATOMS: atom_id res chain seq x y z
N MET A 1 1.86 -51.60 -77.09
CA MET A 1 2.32 -52.30 -75.87
C MET A 1 3.24 -51.35 -75.10
N ARG A 2 2.92 -51.08 -73.82
CA ARG A 2 3.80 -50.81 -72.65
C ARG A 2 5.00 -49.84 -72.81
N GLY A 3 5.26 -48.86 -71.95
CA GLY A 3 4.73 -48.49 -70.64
C GLY A 3 5.54 -47.31 -70.06
N ASN A 4 4.93 -46.61 -69.10
CA ASN A 4 5.36 -45.37 -68.42
C ASN A 4 6.76 -45.41 -67.78
N ASN A 5 7.43 -44.24 -67.75
CA ASN A 5 8.11 -43.70 -66.55
C ASN A 5 8.42 -42.20 -66.75
N LEU A 6 7.49 -41.32 -66.37
CA LEU A 6 7.78 -39.91 -66.10
C LEU A 6 7.82 -39.74 -64.58
N VAL A 7 9.01 -39.53 -64.01
CA VAL A 7 9.18 -39.20 -62.59
C VAL A 7 9.42 -37.70 -62.45
N LYS A 8 8.36 -37.05 -61.98
CA LYS A 8 8.25 -35.88 -61.07
C LYS A 8 9.31 -34.77 -61.21
N LEU A 9 8.86 -33.62 -61.73
CA LEU A 9 9.44 -32.31 -61.40
C LEU A 9 9.24 -32.05 -59.90
N ASN A 10 10.34 -31.78 -59.18
CA ASN A 10 10.25 -31.26 -57.82
C ASN A 10 9.63 -29.86 -57.87
N ALA A 11 8.49 -29.73 -57.20
CA ALA A 11 7.71 -28.51 -57.14
C ALA A 11 8.48 -27.38 -56.45
N LEU A 12 8.25 -26.18 -56.98
CA LEU A 12 8.75 -24.89 -56.53
C LEU A 12 8.43 -24.68 -55.04
N ASN A 13 9.46 -24.45 -54.22
CA ASN A 13 9.26 -23.89 -52.88
C ASN A 13 8.88 -22.42 -53.06
N SER A 14 7.58 -22.16 -53.10
CA SER A 14 7.00 -20.84 -53.12
C SER A 14 7.34 -20.09 -51.83
N LEU A 15 7.78 -18.84 -51.98
CA LEU A 15 7.84 -17.86 -50.91
C LEU A 15 6.39 -17.53 -50.50
N ALA A 16 5.98 -18.02 -49.35
CA ALA A 16 4.74 -17.59 -48.72
C ALA A 16 5.00 -16.26 -48.00
N PHE A 17 4.44 -15.17 -48.51
CA PHE A 17 4.33 -13.93 -47.73
C PHE A 17 3.24 -14.13 -46.68
N ALA A 18 3.66 -14.49 -45.46
CA ALA A 18 2.77 -14.40 -44.31
C ALA A 18 2.64 -12.92 -43.94
N THR A 19 1.51 -12.30 -44.28
CA THR A 19 1.08 -11.04 -43.66
C THR A 19 0.70 -11.36 -42.21
N GLY A 20 1.71 -11.40 -41.35
CA GLY A 20 1.51 -11.52 -39.91
C GLY A 20 1.16 -10.15 -39.34
N THR A 21 0.00 -10.02 -38.72
CA THR A 21 -0.29 -8.89 -37.86
C THR A 21 0.59 -9.03 -36.62
N VAL A 22 1.61 -8.17 -36.49
CA VAL A 22 2.39 -8.08 -35.24
C VAL A 22 1.53 -7.34 -34.23
N THR A 23 0.86 -8.08 -33.34
CA THR A 23 0.29 -7.48 -32.14
C THR A 23 1.43 -7.12 -31.21
N LEU A 24 1.78 -5.83 -31.16
CA LEU A 24 2.67 -5.31 -30.12
C LEU A 24 1.90 -5.38 -28.79
N LEU A 25 2.16 -6.41 -27.99
CA LEU A 25 1.67 -6.45 -26.62
C LEU A 25 2.56 -5.51 -25.80
N LEU A 26 2.20 -4.22 -25.75
CA LEU A 26 2.77 -3.34 -24.74
C LEU A 26 2.19 -3.83 -23.40
N SER A 27 2.96 -4.60 -22.64
CA SER A 27 2.71 -4.74 -21.21
C SER A 27 2.71 -3.33 -20.65
N SER A 28 1.53 -2.81 -20.33
CA SER A 28 1.36 -1.49 -19.74
C SER A 28 2.34 -1.37 -18.58
N VAL A 29 3.28 -0.42 -18.69
CA VAL A 29 4.03 0.08 -17.55
C VAL A 29 3.01 0.34 -16.45
N SER A 30 3.21 -0.30 -15.30
CA SER A 30 2.38 -0.07 -14.12
C SER A 30 2.35 1.44 -13.88
N SER A 31 1.22 2.08 -14.17
CA SER A 31 1.03 3.47 -13.77
C SER A 31 1.22 3.48 -12.27
N VAL A 32 2.12 4.33 -11.77
CA VAL A 32 2.05 4.78 -10.37
C VAL A 32 0.58 5.13 -10.16
N SER A 33 -0.10 4.40 -9.28
CA SER A 33 -1.48 4.70 -8.96
C SER A 33 -1.46 6.14 -8.46
N ALA A 34 -2.13 7.04 -9.18
CA ALA A 34 -2.25 8.41 -8.74
C ALA A 34 -2.93 8.38 -7.37
N TYR A 35 -2.18 8.65 -6.31
CA TYR A 35 -2.75 8.76 -4.99
C TYR A 35 -3.24 10.20 -4.81
N THR A 36 -4.42 10.35 -4.25
CA THR A 36 -4.97 11.66 -3.88
C THR A 36 -4.71 11.87 -2.40
N ILE A 37 -4.02 12.95 -2.05
CA ILE A 37 -3.87 13.38 -0.66
C ILE A 37 -5.06 14.27 -0.32
N TYR A 38 -5.69 13.99 0.81
CA TYR A 38 -6.73 14.83 1.39
C TYR A 38 -6.20 15.44 2.68
N THR A 39 -6.28 16.76 2.80
CA THR A 39 -5.94 17.49 4.04
C THR A 39 -7.12 17.62 5.00
N ASN A 40 -8.30 17.16 4.58
CA ASN A 40 -9.53 17.21 5.35
C ASN A 40 -10.16 15.81 5.38
N ARG A 41 -10.37 15.28 6.58
CA ARG A 41 -10.95 13.95 6.80
C ARG A 41 -12.34 13.80 6.19
N THR A 42 -13.21 14.79 6.36
CA THR A 42 -14.57 14.78 5.77
C THR A 42 -14.53 14.71 4.25
N ALA A 43 -13.58 15.41 3.61
CA ALA A 43 -13.41 15.34 2.15
C ALA A 43 -12.92 13.95 1.69
N TRP A 44 -12.01 13.32 2.45
CA TRP A 44 -11.56 11.96 2.20
C TRP A 44 -12.70 10.94 2.34
N GLU A 45 -13.45 11.01 3.45
CA GLU A 45 -14.60 10.14 3.71
C GLU A 45 -15.68 10.30 2.63
N ALA A 46 -15.97 11.54 2.20
CA ALA A 46 -16.92 11.82 1.12
C ALA A 46 -16.46 11.22 -0.21
N ALA A 47 -15.17 11.26 -0.53
CA ALA A 47 -14.64 10.64 -1.73
C ALA A 47 -14.79 9.11 -1.70
N LEU A 48 -14.55 8.47 -0.55
CA LEU A 48 -14.75 7.04 -0.37
C LEU A 48 -16.23 6.64 -0.45
N ALA A 49 -17.13 7.49 0.06
CA ALA A 49 -18.58 7.25 0.03
C ALA A 49 -19.16 7.16 -1.40
N THR A 50 -18.46 7.70 -2.42
CA THR A 50 -18.89 7.58 -3.83
C THR A 50 -18.84 6.15 -4.37
N ASN A 51 -18.10 5.25 -3.71
CA ASN A 51 -18.07 3.83 -4.04
C ASN A 51 -18.60 2.99 -2.86
N PRO A 52 -19.82 2.45 -2.96
CA PRO A 52 -20.45 1.69 -1.86
C PRO A 52 -19.77 0.35 -1.55
N SER A 53 -18.81 -0.09 -2.36
CA SER A 53 -18.01 -1.29 -2.08
C SER A 53 -16.88 -1.03 -1.08
N TYR A 54 -16.59 0.24 -0.76
CA TYR A 54 -15.60 0.58 0.27
C TYR A 54 -16.23 0.54 1.65
N LYS A 55 -15.58 -0.20 2.55
CA LYS A 55 -15.92 -0.24 3.97
C LYS A 55 -14.85 0.53 4.74
N ILE A 56 -15.27 1.58 5.42
CA ILE A 56 -14.41 2.31 6.36
C ILE A 56 -14.41 1.52 7.67
N THR A 57 -13.22 1.16 8.13
CA THR A 57 -13.01 0.56 9.45
C THR A 57 -12.27 1.57 10.30
N THR A 58 -12.88 2.01 11.40
CA THR A 58 -12.23 2.87 12.38
C THR A 58 -11.58 2.00 13.43
N ASP A 59 -10.29 2.20 13.68
CA ASP A 59 -9.60 1.59 14.80
C ASP A 59 -10.00 2.31 16.09
N THR A 60 -10.57 1.58 17.04
CA THR A 60 -10.92 2.12 18.36
C THR A 60 -9.84 1.70 19.33
N PHE A 61 -9.16 2.66 19.94
CA PHE A 61 -8.10 2.41 20.92
C PHE A 61 -8.69 2.12 22.31
N SER A 62 -9.25 0.93 22.46
CA SER A 62 -9.98 0.52 23.67
C SER A 62 -9.10 -0.13 24.73
N ASN A 63 -8.01 -0.76 24.30
CA ASN A 63 -7.03 -1.38 25.19
C ASN A 63 -5.81 -0.48 25.38
N THR A 64 -5.33 -0.39 26.62
CA THR A 64 -4.01 0.16 26.89
C THR A 64 -2.94 -0.70 26.26
N ILE A 65 -2.01 -0.09 25.54
CA ILE A 65 -0.83 -0.78 25.03
C ILE A 65 0.40 0.00 25.45
N SER A 66 1.27 -0.63 26.23
CA SER A 66 2.52 -0.02 26.68
C SER A 66 3.44 0.30 25.51
N SER A 67 4.21 1.38 25.63
CA SER A 67 5.22 1.77 24.64
C SER A 67 6.20 0.63 24.34
N ALA A 68 6.32 0.29 23.07
CA ALA A 68 7.23 -0.74 22.56
C ALA A 68 7.65 -0.40 21.13
N GLN A 69 8.72 -1.04 20.64
CA GLN A 69 9.14 -0.84 19.24
C GLN A 69 8.02 -1.22 18.26
N SER A 70 7.32 -2.32 18.55
CA SER A 70 6.23 -2.82 17.74
C SER A 70 5.03 -3.11 18.63
N ILE A 71 3.87 -2.58 18.25
CA ILE A 71 2.59 -2.83 18.91
C ILE A 71 1.55 -3.29 17.90
N THR A 72 0.55 -4.03 18.35
CA THR A 72 -0.62 -4.42 17.53
C THR A 72 -1.83 -3.67 18.05
N LEU A 73 -2.44 -2.85 17.21
CA LEU A 73 -3.65 -2.09 17.52
C LEU A 73 -4.88 -3.02 17.54
N ASP A 74 -6.00 -2.55 18.08
CA ASP A 74 -7.23 -3.35 18.22
C ASP A 74 -7.78 -3.83 16.85
N SER A 75 -7.54 -3.06 15.78
CA SER A 75 -7.84 -3.47 14.40
C SER A 75 -6.93 -4.57 13.83
N GLY A 76 -5.88 -4.97 14.55
CA GLY A 76 -4.83 -5.87 14.06
C GLY A 76 -3.75 -5.20 13.22
N ILE A 77 -3.79 -3.87 13.04
CA ILE A 77 -2.69 -3.12 12.42
C ILE A 77 -1.46 -3.20 13.32
N VAL A 78 -0.32 -3.57 12.76
CA VAL A 78 0.96 -3.56 13.47
C VAL A 78 1.65 -2.24 13.20
N SER A 79 1.93 -1.47 14.25
CA SER A 79 2.71 -0.24 14.16
C SER A 79 4.12 -0.47 14.69
N THR A 80 5.13 -0.08 13.90
CA THR A 80 6.54 -0.31 14.22
C THR A 80 7.36 0.96 14.02
N ASN A 81 8.05 1.38 15.08
CA ASN A 81 9.04 2.45 15.07
C ASN A 81 10.41 1.94 14.60
N SER A 82 11.24 2.82 14.03
CA SER A 82 12.58 2.48 13.53
C SER A 82 13.50 1.91 14.61
N ALA A 83 13.28 2.28 15.87
CA ALA A 83 14.00 1.80 17.03
C ALA A 83 13.08 1.65 18.25
N PRO A 84 13.46 0.84 19.26
CA PRO A 84 12.76 0.79 20.53
C PRO A 84 12.66 2.18 21.18
N PRO A 85 11.48 2.58 21.70
CA PRO A 85 11.33 3.81 22.46
C PRO A 85 12.30 3.81 23.66
N THR A 86 13.09 4.87 23.78
CA THR A 86 13.84 5.13 25.02
C THR A 86 12.91 5.86 25.98
N LEU A 87 12.68 5.27 27.16
CA LEU A 87 11.81 5.84 28.19
C LEU A 87 12.63 6.43 29.36
N PRO A 88 12.15 7.49 30.02
CA PRO A 88 10.93 8.24 29.70
C PRO A 88 11.12 9.12 28.45
N ASN A 89 10.05 9.31 27.67
CA ASN A 89 10.02 10.30 26.59
C ASN A 89 8.72 11.10 26.64
N SER A 90 8.72 12.28 26.02
CA SER A 90 7.60 13.22 26.02
C SER A 90 6.37 12.74 25.25
N PHE A 91 6.49 11.68 24.45
CA PHE A 91 5.46 11.24 23.50
C PHE A 91 4.87 9.88 23.82
N ASN A 92 5.30 9.21 24.90
CA ASN A 92 5.02 7.79 25.15
C ASN A 92 5.14 6.94 23.87
N ASN A 93 6.16 7.23 23.07
CA ASN A 93 6.29 6.87 21.66
C ASN A 93 5.83 5.43 21.32
N ASN A 94 4.96 5.28 20.31
CA ASN A 94 4.33 4.03 19.90
C ASN A 94 3.59 3.30 21.02
N SER A 95 2.53 3.93 21.53
CA SER A 95 1.66 3.36 22.56
C SER A 95 0.19 3.72 22.35
N VAL A 96 -0.69 3.08 23.13
CA VAL A 96 -2.09 3.49 23.28
C VAL A 96 -2.32 3.89 24.73
N SER A 97 -2.56 5.18 24.95
CA SER A 97 -2.56 5.79 26.28
C SER A 97 -3.92 5.74 26.97
N ILE A 98 -3.91 5.49 28.28
CA ILE A 98 -5.09 5.65 29.15
C ILE A 98 -5.25 7.05 29.71
N VAL A 99 -4.16 7.83 29.74
CA VAL A 99 -4.17 9.19 30.30
C VAL A 99 -4.95 10.10 29.36
N ASN A 100 -4.68 9.94 28.06
CA ASN A 100 -5.51 10.48 26.98
C ASN A 100 -6.26 9.29 26.38
N SER A 101 -7.27 8.81 27.10
CA SER A 101 -7.97 7.58 26.73
C SER A 101 -8.41 7.59 25.27
N GLY A 102 -8.14 6.50 24.56
CA GLY A 102 -8.50 6.38 23.16
C GLY A 102 -7.58 7.12 22.20
N VAL A 103 -6.34 7.45 22.60
CA VAL A 103 -5.34 8.10 21.74
C VAL A 103 -4.16 7.17 21.49
N TYR A 104 -3.80 7.07 20.21
CA TYR A 104 -2.53 6.49 19.78
C TYR A 104 -1.44 7.55 19.86
N ASP A 105 -0.48 7.30 20.76
CA ASP A 105 0.62 8.20 21.09
C ASP A 105 1.86 7.78 20.30
N ASN A 106 2.25 8.57 19.31
CA ASN A 106 3.50 8.37 18.58
C ASN A 106 4.00 9.70 17.99
N ALA A 107 5.31 9.82 17.83
CA ALA A 107 5.95 10.96 17.21
C ALA A 107 7.02 10.49 16.21
N SER A 108 7.10 11.17 15.08
CA SER A 108 8.20 11.01 14.13
C SER A 108 8.90 12.32 13.84
N GLY A 109 10.22 12.31 13.74
CA GLY A 109 11.02 13.48 13.40
C GLY A 109 12.35 13.53 14.14
N THR A 110 13.00 14.69 14.12
CA THR A 110 14.36 14.88 14.67
C THR A 110 14.39 15.22 16.15
N LEU A 111 13.23 15.30 16.81
CA LEU A 111 13.15 15.61 18.23
C LEU A 111 13.62 14.41 19.06
N THR A 112 14.33 14.68 20.15
CA THR A 112 14.78 13.65 21.08
C THR A 112 13.61 12.80 21.57
N GLY A 113 13.68 11.48 21.34
CA GLY A 113 12.66 10.52 21.75
C GLY A 113 11.56 10.24 20.72
N ALA A 114 11.53 10.96 19.58
CA ALA A 114 10.71 10.62 18.42
C ALA A 114 11.33 9.47 17.61
N SER A 115 10.51 8.78 16.83
CA SER A 115 10.98 7.79 15.86
C SER A 115 11.47 8.48 14.59
N ASP A 116 12.46 7.92 13.89
CA ASP A 116 12.79 8.43 12.54
C ASP A 116 11.70 8.07 11.53
N THR A 117 11.18 6.85 11.65
CA THR A 117 10.11 6.34 10.78
C THR A 117 9.08 5.58 11.59
N ILE A 118 7.82 5.71 11.20
CA ILE A 118 6.73 4.87 11.71
C ILE A 118 6.20 4.08 10.52
N THR A 119 6.08 2.77 10.68
CA THR A 119 5.51 1.88 9.67
C THR A 119 4.23 1.25 10.21
N TRP A 120 3.24 1.07 9.32
CA TRP A 120 1.99 0.39 9.65
C TRP A 120 1.78 -0.75 8.67
N GLN A 121 1.64 -1.97 9.20
CA GLN A 121 1.27 -3.15 8.45
C GLN A 121 -0.20 -3.46 8.67
N PHE A 122 -0.97 -3.49 7.59
CA PHE A 122 -2.39 -3.80 7.63
C PHE A 122 -2.62 -5.32 7.60
N PRO A 123 -3.59 -5.85 8.36
CA PRO A 123 -3.91 -7.28 8.39
C PRO A 123 -4.62 -7.77 7.11
N ALA A 124 -5.06 -6.85 6.25
CA ALA A 124 -5.66 -7.13 4.95
C ALA A 124 -5.30 -6.02 3.95
N THR A 125 -5.53 -6.26 2.66
CA THR A 125 -5.35 -5.25 1.61
C THR A 125 -6.26 -4.05 1.87
N VAL A 126 -5.67 -2.85 1.93
CA VAL A 126 -6.40 -1.57 2.03
C VAL A 126 -6.22 -0.76 0.75
N LEU A 127 -7.26 -0.02 0.35
CA LEU A 127 -7.22 0.87 -0.80
C LEU A 127 -6.87 2.31 -0.43
N ALA A 128 -7.07 2.67 0.84
CA ALA A 128 -6.74 3.96 1.41
C ALA A 128 -6.41 3.81 2.89
N PHE A 129 -5.61 4.72 3.41
CA PHE A 129 -5.28 4.85 4.82
C PHE A 129 -5.36 6.33 5.20
N GLY A 130 -5.96 6.61 6.36
CA GLY A 130 -6.04 7.94 6.93
C GLY A 130 -5.61 7.90 8.40
N ALA A 131 -4.82 8.87 8.80
CA ALA A 131 -4.42 9.09 10.18
C ALA A 131 -4.37 10.60 10.45
N ASP A 132 -4.82 11.00 11.64
CA ASP A 132 -4.76 12.38 12.09
C ASP A 132 -3.43 12.59 12.82
N PHE A 133 -2.62 13.54 12.34
CA PHE A 133 -1.32 13.86 12.93
C PHE A 133 -1.35 15.27 13.52
N SER A 134 -0.91 15.41 14.76
CA SER A 134 -0.57 16.70 15.36
C SER A 134 0.92 16.96 15.20
N ARG A 135 1.28 18.20 14.92
CA ARG A 135 2.65 18.67 14.78
C ARG A 135 2.99 19.52 16.01
N ILE A 136 4.13 19.30 16.63
CA ILE A 136 4.52 19.92 17.93
C ILE A 136 5.39 21.17 17.73
N ASP A 137 5.62 21.57 16.48
CA ASP A 137 6.47 22.70 16.08
C ASP A 137 5.92 24.10 16.44
N GLU A 138 4.92 24.19 17.31
CA GLU A 138 4.32 25.43 17.82
C GLU A 138 4.37 25.49 19.36
N LEU A 139 5.55 25.28 19.95
CA LEU A 139 5.86 25.61 21.35
C LEU A 139 7.13 26.45 21.44
#